data_AF-A0A6G1Q6Y4-F1
#
_entry.id   AF-A0A6G1Q6Y4-F1
#
_cell.length_a   1.000
_cell.length_b   1.000
_cell.length_c   1.000
_cell.angle_alpha   90.00
_cell.angle_beta   90.00
_cell.angle_gamma   90.00
#
_symmetry.space_group_name_H-M   'P 1'
#
loop_
_entity.id
_entity.type
_entity.pdbx_description
1 polymer ?
#
loop_
_entity_poly.entity_id
_entity_poly.type
_entity_poly.pdbx_seq_one_letter_code
_entity_poly.pdbx_strand_id
1 'polypeptide(L)'
;MTLCSDDDWVSKCPSGCRLQGLISQMESEVERNLWKVCKTVKMYEDAADESMTTTTHIYNSNRKVIVSRHMSELKFVEHAEVLSRILTSVRKRSSRLAQKLKELRSNVQKQLEDLYRTEVDIDIKLRACRGSCKSALPFKPNHSSYQTLRSDMDQMDHALNKGGNVAAPPKNLPHIKVQSADVGAAPSIEQITMTKIQRELLAQFKDMKQNQLVLEEENVEVLTVGELD
;
A
#
# COMPACT_ATOMS: atom_id res chain seq x y z
N MET A 1 -45.29 11.13 86.32
CA MET A 1 -44.25 11.87 85.58
C MET A 1 -44.97 12.75 84.58
N THR A 2 -44.92 14.07 84.74
CA THR A 2 -45.49 15.03 83.79
C THR A 2 -44.62 15.09 82.53
N LEU A 3 -45.21 15.36 81.36
CA LEU A 3 -44.42 15.63 80.15
C LEU A 3 -43.56 16.87 80.38
N CYS A 4 -42.30 16.83 79.93
CA CYS A 4 -41.42 17.99 79.95
C CYS A 4 -41.91 19.07 78.97
N SER A 5 -41.76 20.34 79.35
CA SER A 5 -41.88 21.50 78.44
C SER A 5 -40.50 21.91 77.93
N ASP A 6 -40.42 22.73 76.88
CA ASP A 6 -39.13 23.20 76.34
C ASP A 6 -38.30 24.00 77.36
N ASP A 7 -38.96 24.67 78.32
CA ASP A 7 -38.33 25.39 79.44
C ASP A 7 -37.63 24.45 80.45
N ASP A 8 -37.95 23.16 80.43
CA ASP A 8 -37.30 22.15 81.27
C ASP A 8 -35.95 21.69 80.70
N TRP A 9 -35.62 22.06 79.45
CA TRP A 9 -34.30 21.81 78.88
C TRP A 9 -33.24 22.60 79.68
N VAL A 10 -32.07 22.02 79.93
CA VAL A 10 -31.03 22.52 80.87
C VAL A 10 -31.32 22.28 82.36
N SER A 11 -32.57 22.39 82.83
CA SER A 11 -32.90 22.16 84.25
C SER A 11 -33.20 20.69 84.57
N LYS A 12 -33.76 19.93 83.61
CA LYS A 12 -33.99 18.47 83.70
C LYS A 12 -33.21 17.75 82.61
N CYS A 13 -32.02 17.25 82.94
CA CYS A 13 -31.16 16.51 82.02
C CYS A 13 -31.40 14.99 82.10
N PRO A 14 -31.24 14.25 80.98
CA PRO A 14 -31.24 12.79 81.00
C PRO A 14 -30.07 12.24 81.82
N SER A 15 -30.20 11.01 82.31
CA SER A 15 -29.14 10.38 83.10
C SER A 15 -27.86 10.17 82.28
N GLY A 16 -26.71 10.32 82.94
CA GLY A 16 -25.40 10.13 82.31
C GLY A 16 -25.23 8.74 81.67
N CYS A 17 -25.75 7.69 82.30
CA CYS A 17 -25.71 6.33 81.74
C CYS A 17 -26.49 6.20 80.41
N ARG A 18 -27.61 6.92 80.26
CA ARG A 18 -28.38 6.92 79.01
C ARG A 18 -27.64 7.69 77.91
N LEU A 19 -27.04 8.84 78.23
CA LEU A 19 -26.22 9.58 77.29
C LEU A 19 -24.99 8.77 76.85
N GLN A 20 -24.29 8.14 77.79
CA GLN A 20 -23.14 7.31 77.49
C GLN A 20 -23.51 6.12 76.59
N GLY A 21 -24.64 5.46 76.86
CA GLY A 21 -25.14 4.38 75.99
C GLY A 21 -25.42 4.84 74.56
N LEU A 22 -26.04 6.01 74.39
CA LEU A 22 -26.31 6.58 73.06
C LEU A 22 -25.03 7.00 72.33
N ILE A 23 -24.07 7.60 73.05
CA ILE A 23 -22.77 8.00 72.50
C ILE A 23 -22.01 6.76 72.01
N SER A 24 -21.88 5.72 72.84
CA SER A 24 -21.19 4.49 72.46
C SER A 24 -21.89 3.74 71.31
N GLN A 25 -23.22 3.78 71.26
CA GLN A 25 -23.97 3.20 70.14
C GLN A 25 -23.69 3.94 68.83
N MET A 26 -23.74 5.27 68.85
CA MET A 26 -23.49 6.09 67.67
C MET A 26 -22.04 6.00 67.20
N GLU A 27 -21.08 6.00 68.13
CA GLU A 27 -19.67 5.81 67.83
C GLU A 27 -19.43 4.47 67.11
N SER A 28 -19.98 3.37 67.65
CA SER A 28 -19.87 2.05 67.02
C SER A 28 -20.58 1.96 65.67
N GLU A 29 -21.68 2.68 65.47
CA GLU A 29 -22.36 2.76 64.18
C GLU A 29 -21.54 3.52 63.13
N VAL A 30 -21.00 4.69 63.52
CA VAL A 30 -20.15 5.50 62.66
C VAL A 30 -18.86 4.75 62.29
N GLU A 31 -18.21 4.10 63.25
CA GLU A 31 -17.01 3.30 63.00
C GLU A 31 -17.28 2.16 62.01
N ARG A 32 -18.39 1.44 62.16
CA ARG A 32 -18.79 0.38 61.21
C ARG A 32 -19.08 0.94 59.82
N ASN A 33 -19.70 2.10 59.73
CA ASN A 33 -19.99 2.74 58.45
C ASN A 33 -18.70 3.25 57.77
N LEU A 34 -17.80 3.87 58.53
CA LEU A 34 -16.47 4.26 58.04
C LEU A 34 -15.67 3.06 57.54
N TRP A 35 -15.68 1.95 58.28
CA TRP A 35 -15.00 0.73 57.85
C TRP A 35 -15.55 0.18 56.53
N LYS A 36 -16.88 0.18 56.35
CA LYS A 36 -17.51 -0.20 55.08
C LYS A 36 -17.07 0.72 53.94
N VAL A 37 -17.10 2.03 54.15
CA VAL A 37 -16.67 3.01 53.15
C VAL A 37 -15.21 2.79 52.77
N CYS A 38 -14.30 2.71 53.74
CA CYS A 38 -12.87 2.46 53.49
C CYS A 38 -12.65 1.14 52.74
N LYS A 39 -13.37 0.07 53.11
CA LYS A 39 -13.29 -1.21 52.40
C LYS A 39 -13.74 -1.08 50.95
N THR A 40 -14.85 -0.38 50.70
CA THR A 40 -15.35 -0.14 49.35
C THR A 40 -14.38 0.71 48.52
N VAL A 41 -13.80 1.77 49.09
CA VAL A 41 -12.78 2.58 48.40
C VAL A 41 -11.59 1.73 48.00
N LYS A 42 -11.05 0.92 48.92
CA LYS A 42 -9.93 0.03 48.64
C LYS A 42 -10.24 -0.98 47.52
N MET A 43 -11.45 -1.57 47.53
CA MET A 43 -11.87 -2.47 46.45
C MET A 43 -11.90 -1.78 45.08
N TYR A 44 -12.30 -0.51 45.02
CA TYR A 44 -12.29 0.25 43.76
C TYR A 44 -10.88 0.65 43.32
N GLU A 45 -9.98 0.96 44.26
CA GLU A 45 -8.56 1.21 43.97
C GLU A 45 -7.90 -0.05 43.38
N ASP A 46 -8.06 -1.20 44.04
CA ASP A 46 -7.50 -2.48 43.57
C ASP A 46 -8.03 -2.84 42.16
N ALA A 47 -9.33 -2.66 41.92
CA ALA A 47 -9.95 -2.91 40.62
C ALA A 47 -9.48 -1.91 39.53
N ALA A 48 -9.20 -0.66 39.90
CA ALA A 48 -8.67 0.33 38.98
C ALA A 48 -7.23 -0.01 38.56
N ASP A 49 -6.39 -0.47 39.49
CA ASP A 49 -5.02 -0.91 39.22
C ASP A 49 -4.99 -2.16 38.32
N GLU A 50 -5.87 -3.12 38.55
CA GLU A 50 -6.03 -4.30 37.69
C GLU A 50 -6.48 -3.91 36.28
N SER A 51 -7.46 -3.00 36.18
CA SER A 51 -7.95 -2.47 34.91
C SER A 51 -6.85 -1.76 34.13
N MET A 52 -6.04 -0.94 34.81
CA MET A 52 -4.93 -0.22 34.21
C MET A 52 -3.85 -1.18 33.69
N THR A 53 -3.53 -2.22 34.45
CA THR A 53 -2.55 -3.24 34.07
C THR A 53 -2.99 -4.01 32.82
N THR A 54 -4.25 -4.47 32.82
CA THR A 54 -4.84 -5.18 31.68
C THR A 54 -4.87 -4.29 30.44
N THR A 55 -5.26 -3.02 30.58
CA THR A 55 -5.33 -2.09 29.44
C THR A 55 -3.94 -1.81 28.86
N THR A 56 -2.94 -1.61 29.73
CA THR A 56 -1.53 -1.41 29.31
C THR A 56 -1.00 -2.62 28.55
N HIS A 57 -1.33 -3.84 29.01
CA HIS A 57 -0.95 -5.07 28.31
C HIS A 57 -1.58 -5.16 26.92
N ILE A 58 -2.89 -4.91 26.81
CA ILE A 58 -3.62 -4.90 25.54
C ILE A 58 -3.03 -3.85 24.58
N TYR A 59 -2.76 -2.65 25.07
CA TYR A 59 -2.16 -1.58 24.29
C TYR A 59 -0.78 -1.99 23.75
N ASN A 60 0.11 -2.49 24.60
CA ASN A 60 1.45 -2.91 24.20
C ASN A 60 1.43 -4.06 23.17
N SER A 61 0.49 -5.00 23.30
CA SER A 61 0.31 -6.09 22.34
C SER A 61 -0.13 -5.56 20.97
N ASN A 62 -1.17 -4.73 20.93
CA ASN A 62 -1.67 -4.13 19.69
C ASN A 62 -0.63 -3.22 19.03
N ARG A 63 0.11 -2.44 19.82
CA ARG A 63 1.17 -1.56 19.33
C ARG A 63 2.25 -2.33 18.58
N LYS A 64 2.69 -3.49 19.09
CA LYS A 64 3.66 -4.34 18.39
C LYS A 64 3.13 -4.81 17.03
N VAL A 65 1.87 -5.22 16.96
CA VAL A 65 1.24 -5.67 15.72
C VAL A 65 1.12 -4.52 14.71
N ILE A 66 0.68 -3.34 15.14
CA ILE A 66 0.53 -2.16 14.28
C ILE A 66 1.87 -1.70 13.72
N VAL A 67 2.91 -1.60 14.56
CA VAL A 67 4.27 -1.24 14.12
C VAL A 67 4.85 -2.28 13.17
N SER A 68 4.68 -3.57 13.49
CA SER A 68 5.15 -4.66 12.61
C SER A 68 4.46 -4.62 11.24
N ARG A 69 3.14 -4.40 11.22
CA ARG A 69 2.37 -4.23 9.99
C ARG A 69 2.86 -3.04 9.18
N HIS A 70 3.05 -1.88 9.81
CA HIS A 70 3.57 -0.69 9.13
C HIS A 70 4.93 -0.94 8.47
N MET A 71 5.85 -1.60 9.19
CA MET A 71 7.16 -1.97 8.63
C MET A 71 7.03 -2.91 7.43
N SER A 72 6.05 -3.83 7.45
CA SER A 72 5.80 -4.73 6.32
C SER A 72 5.21 -3.99 5.10
N GLU A 73 4.32 -3.03 5.33
CA GLU A 73 3.74 -2.17 4.29
C GLU A 73 4.82 -1.30 3.62
N LEU A 74 5.75 -0.73 4.41
CA LEU A 74 6.89 0.03 3.86
C LEU A 74 7.79 -0.83 2.97
N LYS A 75 8.15 -2.04 3.44
CA LYS A 75 8.96 -2.98 2.65
C LYS A 75 8.25 -3.40 1.35
N PHE A 76 6.94 -3.60 1.42
CA PHE A 76 6.16 -3.94 0.24
C PHE A 76 6.18 -2.80 -0.80
N VAL A 77 6.04 -1.55 -0.37
CA VAL A 77 6.13 -0.39 -1.26
C VAL A 77 7.52 -0.27 -1.89
N GLU A 78 8.58 -0.42 -1.11
CA GLU A 78 9.96 -0.41 -1.63
C GLU A 78 10.16 -1.48 -2.71
N HIS A 79 9.72 -2.71 -2.45
CA HIS A 79 9.82 -3.80 -3.42
C HIS A 79 8.99 -3.54 -4.68
N ALA A 80 7.77 -3.01 -4.52
CA ALA A 80 6.90 -2.67 -5.65
C ALA A 80 7.50 -1.56 -6.52
N GLU A 81 8.17 -0.58 -5.92
CA GLU A 81 8.86 0.49 -6.64
C GLU A 81 10.05 -0.05 -7.45
N VAL A 82 10.90 -0.89 -6.83
CA VAL A 82 12.01 -1.55 -7.52
C VAL A 82 11.53 -2.38 -8.71
N LEU A 83 10.48 -3.18 -8.50
CA LEU A 83 9.88 -3.99 -9.57
C LEU A 83 9.36 -3.12 -10.71
N SER A 84 8.68 -2.02 -10.39
CA SER A 84 8.13 -1.09 -11.39
C SER A 84 9.24 -0.45 -12.24
N ARG A 85 10.36 -0.07 -11.62
CA ARG A 85 11.55 0.46 -12.32
C ARG A 85 12.17 -0.59 -13.26
N ILE A 86 12.34 -1.82 -12.78
CA ILE A 86 12.91 -2.92 -13.58
C ILE A 86 12.00 -3.22 -14.78
N LEU A 87 10.70 -3.36 -14.56
CA LEU A 87 9.74 -3.69 -15.61
C LEU A 87 9.67 -2.58 -16.67
N THR A 88 9.70 -1.32 -16.24
CA THR A 88 9.76 -0.16 -17.15
C THR A 88 11.03 -0.16 -17.99
N SER A 89 12.19 -0.46 -17.39
CA SER A 89 13.47 -0.57 -18.10
C SER A 89 13.46 -1.69 -19.13
N VAL A 90 12.99 -2.89 -18.75
CA VAL A 90 12.86 -4.05 -19.63
C VAL A 90 11.92 -3.75 -20.79
N ARG A 91 10.79 -3.09 -20.53
CA ARG A 91 9.84 -2.69 -21.56
C ARG A 91 10.46 -1.73 -22.57
N LYS A 92 11.11 -0.66 -22.10
CA LYS A 92 11.83 0.30 -22.97
C LYS A 92 12.88 -0.41 -23.84
N ARG A 93 13.66 -1.31 -23.24
CA ARG A 93 14.66 -2.11 -23.96
C ARG A 93 13.99 -3.01 -25.01
N SER A 94 12.95 -3.75 -24.63
CA SER A 94 12.21 -4.65 -25.52
C SER A 94 11.62 -3.90 -26.72
N SER A 95 10.95 -2.77 -26.51
CA SER A 95 10.41 -1.93 -27.59
C SER A 95 11.50 -1.44 -28.55
N ARG A 96 12.66 -1.02 -28.03
CA ARG A 96 13.79 -0.61 -28.86
C ARG A 96 14.35 -1.77 -29.69
N LEU A 97 14.47 -2.96 -29.12
CA LEU A 97 14.92 -4.15 -29.87
C LEU A 97 13.90 -4.56 -30.94
N ALA A 98 12.61 -4.52 -30.64
CA ALA A 98 11.56 -4.82 -31.61
C ALA A 98 11.60 -3.85 -32.80
N GLN A 99 11.82 -2.56 -32.55
CA GLN A 99 11.97 -1.56 -33.61
C GLN A 99 13.20 -1.83 -34.49
N LYS A 100 14.36 -2.13 -33.87
CA LYS A 100 15.59 -2.50 -34.60
C LYS A 100 15.41 -3.75 -35.46
N LEU A 101 14.71 -4.75 -34.93
CA LEU A 101 14.43 -5.99 -35.65
C LEU A 101 13.55 -5.72 -36.88
N LYS A 102 12.53 -4.86 -36.73
CA LYS A 102 11.65 -4.44 -37.83
C LYS A 102 12.43 -3.71 -38.93
N GLU A 103 13.34 -2.81 -38.55
CA GLU A 103 14.20 -2.08 -39.49
C GLU A 103 15.14 -3.03 -40.24
N LEU A 104 15.84 -3.91 -39.51
CA LEU A 104 16.75 -4.88 -40.11
C LEU A 104 16.02 -5.81 -41.07
N ARG A 105 14.83 -6.29 -40.69
CA ARG A 105 13.97 -7.11 -41.56
C ARG A 105 13.61 -6.37 -42.86
N SER A 106 13.19 -5.11 -42.76
CA SER A 106 12.87 -4.30 -43.94
C SER A 106 14.08 -4.11 -44.85
N ASN A 107 15.27 -3.96 -44.29
CA ASN A 107 16.51 -3.83 -45.07
C ASN A 107 16.87 -5.14 -45.76
N VAL A 108 16.80 -6.27 -45.05
CA VAL A 108 17.04 -7.61 -45.62
C VAL A 108 16.04 -7.94 -46.73
N GLN A 109 14.76 -7.57 -46.56
CA GLN A 109 13.73 -7.77 -47.57
C GLN A 109 14.06 -7.00 -48.87
N LYS A 110 14.49 -5.73 -48.76
CA LYS A 110 14.94 -4.93 -49.91
C LYS A 110 16.18 -5.54 -50.57
N GLN A 111 17.16 -5.93 -49.77
CA GLN A 111 18.38 -6.58 -50.27
C GLN A 111 18.08 -7.88 -51.02
N LEU A 112 17.12 -8.68 -50.55
CA LEU A 112 16.69 -9.91 -51.22
C LEU A 112 16.06 -9.62 -52.58
N GLU A 113 15.20 -8.59 -52.67
CA GLU A 113 14.60 -8.15 -53.93
C GLU A 113 15.63 -7.63 -54.93
N ASP A 114 16.58 -6.83 -54.46
CA ASP A 114 17.67 -6.29 -55.29
C ASP A 114 18.61 -7.40 -55.78
N LEU A 115 18.95 -8.36 -54.92
CA LEU A 115 19.77 -9.52 -55.27
C LEU A 115 19.08 -10.36 -56.35
N TYR A 116 17.78 -10.64 -56.18
CA TYR A 116 17.01 -11.37 -57.17
C TYR A 116 16.96 -10.67 -58.53
N ARG A 117 16.70 -9.35 -58.54
CA ARG A 117 16.70 -8.54 -59.77
C ARG A 117 18.05 -8.57 -60.46
N THR A 118 19.12 -8.42 -59.68
CA THR A 118 20.50 -8.43 -60.20
C THR A 118 20.86 -9.80 -60.78
N GLU A 119 20.47 -10.90 -60.12
CA GLU A 119 20.77 -12.24 -60.60
C GLU A 119 20.04 -12.56 -61.92
N VAL A 120 18.79 -12.13 -62.05
CA VAL A 120 18.02 -12.25 -63.31
C VAL A 120 18.62 -11.36 -64.42
N ASP A 121 19.04 -10.14 -64.10
CA ASP A 121 19.71 -9.26 -65.06
C ASP A 121 21.04 -9.85 -65.55
N ILE A 122 21.84 -10.43 -64.65
CA ILE A 122 23.08 -11.15 -65.00
C ILE A 122 22.79 -12.33 -65.93
N ASP A 123 21.75 -13.12 -65.65
CA ASP A 123 21.33 -14.22 -66.51
C ASP A 123 21.00 -13.76 -67.94
N ILE A 124 20.24 -12.67 -68.06
CA ILE A 124 19.89 -12.07 -69.37
C ILE A 124 21.16 -11.60 -70.09
N LYS A 125 22.06 -10.91 -69.39
CA LYS A 125 23.32 -10.40 -69.94
C LYS A 125 24.25 -11.54 -70.41
N LEU A 126 24.39 -12.59 -69.63
CA LEU A 126 25.19 -13.78 -70.00
C LEU A 126 24.58 -14.50 -71.21
N ARG A 127 23.25 -14.59 -71.29
CA ARG A 127 22.56 -15.19 -72.44
C ARG A 127 22.75 -14.37 -73.71
N ALA A 128 22.71 -13.03 -73.61
CA ALA A 128 22.93 -12.14 -74.75
C ALA A 128 24.31 -12.30 -75.39
N CYS A 129 25.35 -12.61 -74.59
CA CYS A 129 26.70 -12.86 -75.08
C CYS A 129 26.82 -14.07 -76.04
N ARG A 130 25.85 -15.00 -76.07
CA ARG A 130 25.88 -16.16 -76.99
C ARG A 130 25.98 -15.78 -78.47
N GLY A 131 25.44 -14.61 -78.85
CA GLY A 131 25.50 -14.11 -80.22
C GLY A 131 26.76 -13.30 -80.56
N SER A 132 27.58 -12.95 -79.56
CA SER A 132 28.71 -12.03 -79.72
C SER A 132 30.05 -12.61 -79.26
N CYS A 133 30.04 -13.67 -78.45
CA CYS A 133 31.24 -14.28 -77.88
C CYS A 133 31.44 -15.71 -78.40
N LYS A 134 32.70 -16.19 -78.41
CA LYS A 134 33.06 -17.55 -78.84
C LYS A 134 32.38 -18.64 -78.00
N SER A 135 32.13 -18.38 -76.72
CA SER A 135 31.37 -19.23 -75.81
C SER A 135 30.66 -18.38 -74.77
N ALA A 136 29.59 -18.92 -74.17
CA ALA A 136 28.84 -18.27 -73.09
C ALA A 136 28.69 -19.23 -71.90
N LEU A 137 28.78 -18.68 -70.70
CA LEU A 137 28.61 -19.45 -69.47
C LEU A 137 27.15 -19.89 -69.31
N PRO A 138 26.85 -21.18 -69.08
CA PRO A 138 25.51 -21.61 -68.70
C PRO A 138 25.25 -21.19 -67.25
N PHE A 139 24.44 -20.15 -67.08
CA PHE A 139 23.94 -19.68 -65.80
C PHE A 139 22.42 -19.81 -65.76
N LYS A 140 21.84 -20.10 -64.59
CA LYS A 140 20.40 -20.14 -64.40
C LYS A 140 20.07 -19.69 -62.97
N PRO A 141 19.28 -18.61 -62.78
CA PRO A 141 18.89 -18.14 -61.47
C PRO A 141 17.97 -19.15 -60.76
N ASN A 142 18.14 -19.29 -59.44
CA ASN A 142 17.36 -20.22 -58.62
C ASN A 142 16.11 -19.54 -58.04
N HIS A 143 15.06 -19.44 -58.85
CA HIS A 143 13.82 -18.75 -58.47
C HIS A 143 13.13 -19.34 -57.22
N SER A 144 13.14 -20.66 -57.04
CA SER A 144 12.45 -21.30 -55.92
C SER A 144 13.10 -20.94 -54.58
N SER A 145 14.42 -20.79 -54.53
CA SER A 145 15.13 -20.42 -53.29
C SER A 145 14.76 -19.01 -52.83
N TYR A 146 14.65 -18.05 -53.75
CA TYR A 146 14.19 -16.69 -53.42
C TYR A 146 12.73 -16.67 -52.94
N GLN A 147 11.87 -17.53 -53.52
CA GLN A 147 10.48 -17.65 -53.09
C GLN A 147 10.37 -18.23 -51.67
N THR A 148 11.19 -19.23 -51.34
CA THR A 148 11.27 -19.77 -49.97
C THR A 148 11.74 -18.72 -48.98
N LEU A 149 12.85 -18.01 -49.27
CA LEU A 149 13.35 -16.94 -48.38
C LEU A 149 12.30 -15.85 -48.15
N ARG A 150 11.54 -15.47 -49.18
CA ARG A 150 10.44 -14.50 -49.04
C ARG A 150 9.33 -15.03 -48.14
N SER A 151 8.91 -16.28 -48.34
CA SER A 151 7.91 -16.92 -47.49
C SER A 151 8.36 -17.00 -46.03
N ASP A 152 9.63 -17.31 -45.78
CA ASP A 152 10.20 -17.38 -44.42
C ASP A 152 10.18 -16.00 -43.73
N MET A 153 10.47 -14.92 -44.48
CA MET A 153 10.38 -13.55 -43.99
C MET A 153 8.94 -13.11 -43.67
N ASP A 154 7.98 -13.48 -44.52
CA ASP A 154 6.56 -13.20 -44.27
C ASP A 154 6.05 -13.99 -43.06
N GLN A 155 6.46 -15.25 -42.91
CA GLN A 155 6.12 -16.08 -41.74
C GLN A 155 6.71 -15.50 -40.46
N MET A 156 7.96 -15.01 -40.50
CA MET A 156 8.60 -14.33 -39.37
C MET A 156 7.82 -13.05 -38.98
N ASP A 157 7.35 -12.27 -39.96
CA ASP A 157 6.54 -11.07 -39.68
C ASP A 157 5.22 -11.43 -38.99
N HIS A 158 4.53 -12.46 -39.48
CA HIS A 158 3.31 -12.96 -38.85
C HIS A 158 3.54 -13.44 -37.41
N ALA A 159 4.68 -14.09 -37.13
CA ALA A 159 5.03 -14.54 -35.78
C ALA A 159 5.30 -13.36 -34.83
N LEU A 160 6.03 -12.33 -35.31
CA LEU A 160 6.33 -11.13 -34.52
C LEU A 160 5.07 -10.30 -34.23
N ASN A 161 4.14 -10.23 -35.19
CA ASN A 161 2.89 -9.47 -35.02
C ASN A 161 1.81 -10.25 -34.26
N LYS A 162 1.79 -11.60 -34.31
CA LYS A 162 0.86 -12.43 -33.52
C LYS A 162 1.09 -12.33 -32.01
N GLY A 163 2.30 -11.96 -31.58
CA GLY A 163 2.58 -11.63 -30.17
C GLY A 163 1.77 -10.43 -29.64
N GLY A 164 1.15 -9.64 -30.52
CA GLY A 164 0.33 -8.47 -30.18
C GLY A 164 -1.10 -8.75 -29.69
N ASN A 165 -1.54 -10.01 -29.68
CA ASN A 165 -2.87 -10.39 -29.14
C ASN A 165 -2.89 -10.53 -27.61
N VAL A 166 -1.76 -10.34 -26.93
CA VAL A 166 -1.73 -10.11 -25.48
C VAL A 166 -2.07 -8.65 -25.27
N ALA A 167 -3.15 -8.36 -24.53
CA ALA A 167 -3.61 -7.02 -24.22
C ALA A 167 -2.41 -6.08 -24.00
N ALA A 168 -2.34 -5.01 -24.80
CA ALA A 168 -1.22 -4.08 -24.76
C ALA A 168 -0.95 -3.71 -23.30
N PRO A 169 0.25 -3.97 -22.75
CA PRO A 169 0.49 -3.73 -21.34
C PRO A 169 0.19 -2.25 -21.04
N PRO A 170 -0.48 -1.93 -19.91
CA PRO A 170 -0.94 -0.59 -19.61
C PRO A 170 0.21 0.42 -19.76
N LYS A 171 -0.07 1.60 -20.34
CA LYS A 171 0.96 2.57 -20.72
C LYS A 171 1.81 3.01 -19.51
N ASN A 172 1.16 3.14 -18.36
CA ASN A 172 1.79 3.50 -17.10
C ASN A 172 1.62 2.34 -16.10
N LEU A 173 2.71 2.01 -15.41
CA LEU A 173 2.67 1.10 -14.27
C LEU A 173 2.29 1.94 -13.04
N PRO A 174 1.19 1.63 -12.34
CA PRO A 174 0.78 2.39 -11.17
C PRO A 174 1.84 2.26 -10.07
N HIS A 175 2.12 3.37 -9.40
CA HIS A 175 3.03 3.41 -8.26
C HIS A 175 2.25 3.24 -6.97
N ILE A 176 2.74 2.39 -6.08
CA ILE A 176 2.14 2.20 -4.76
C ILE A 176 2.80 3.19 -3.81
N LYS A 177 2.00 3.97 -3.07
CA LYS A 177 2.48 4.83 -1.98
C LYS A 177 1.77 4.51 -0.68
N VAL A 178 2.47 4.71 0.43
CA VAL A 178 1.88 4.71 1.77
C VAL A 178 1.46 6.13 2.11
N GLN A 179 0.18 6.33 2.42
CA GLN A 179 -0.36 7.58 2.94
C GLN A 179 -0.89 7.34 4.36
N SER A 180 -0.88 8.37 5.21
CA SER A 180 -1.63 8.33 6.46
C SER A 180 -3.12 8.32 6.15
N ALA A 181 -3.86 7.36 6.68
CA ALA A 181 -5.32 7.38 6.63
C ALA A 181 -5.80 8.57 7.46
N ASP A 182 -6.62 9.44 6.85
CA ASP A 182 -7.24 10.56 7.53
C ASP A 182 -8.32 10.01 8.48
N VAL A 183 -7.88 9.65 9.69
CA VAL A 183 -8.81 9.38 10.79
C VAL A 183 -9.19 10.76 11.31
N GLY A 184 -10.39 11.21 10.95
CA GLY A 184 -10.88 12.57 11.19
C GLY A 184 -10.60 13.11 12.59
N ALA A 185 -10.64 14.45 12.70
CA ALA A 185 -10.24 15.26 13.84
C ALA A 185 -10.32 14.52 15.19
N ALA A 186 -9.17 14.35 15.83
CA ALA A 186 -9.06 13.78 17.17
C ALA A 186 -10.09 14.46 18.10
N PRO A 187 -10.88 13.70 18.88
CA PRO A 187 -11.88 14.29 19.74
C PRO A 187 -11.20 15.30 20.68
N SER A 188 -11.68 16.55 20.65
CA SER A 188 -11.16 17.62 21.50
C SER A 188 -11.28 17.19 22.95
N ILE A 189 -10.14 17.15 23.65
CA ILE A 189 -10.00 16.72 25.06
C ILE A 189 -10.89 17.53 26.02
N GLU A 190 -11.40 18.68 25.57
CA GLU A 190 -12.25 19.58 26.35
C GLU A 190 -13.67 19.04 26.63
N GLN A 191 -14.16 18.02 25.91
CA GLN A 191 -15.53 17.52 26.10
C GLN A 191 -15.68 16.39 27.13
N ILE A 192 -14.59 15.87 27.69
CA ILE A 192 -14.66 14.79 28.68
C ILE A 192 -14.14 15.31 30.02
N THR A 193 -15.05 15.51 30.99
CA THR A 193 -14.70 15.63 32.41
C THR A 193 -14.11 14.31 32.87
N MET A 194 -12.82 14.14 32.59
CA MET A 194 -12.11 12.87 32.71
C MET A 194 -11.12 12.94 33.86
N THR A 195 -11.15 11.93 34.72
CA THR A 195 -10.16 11.76 35.80
C THR A 195 -8.74 11.62 35.20
N LYS A 196 -7.71 11.98 35.98
CA LYS A 196 -6.30 11.95 35.53
C LYS A 196 -5.90 10.60 34.92
N ILE A 197 -6.42 9.49 35.49
CA ILE A 197 -6.17 8.11 35.07
C ILE A 197 -6.71 7.84 33.65
N GLN A 198 -7.95 8.22 33.36
CA GLN A 198 -8.48 8.08 32.00
C GLN A 198 -7.70 8.92 30.98
N ARG A 199 -7.17 10.08 31.41
CA ARG A 199 -6.40 10.97 30.53
C ARG A 199 -5.06 10.35 30.15
N GLU A 200 -4.43 9.69 31.10
CA GLU A 200 -3.20 8.93 30.92
C GLU A 200 -3.43 7.69 30.04
N LEU A 201 -4.59 7.04 30.18
CA LEU A 201 -5.02 5.93 29.33
C LEU A 201 -5.24 6.36 27.87
N LEU A 202 -5.99 7.44 27.62
CA LEU A 202 -6.23 7.95 26.27
C LEU A 202 -4.98 8.53 25.61
N ALA A 203 -4.03 9.06 26.40
CA ALA A 203 -2.76 9.54 25.88
C ALA A 203 -1.93 8.42 25.22
N GLN A 204 -2.09 7.17 25.67
CA GLN A 204 -1.40 6.02 25.07
C GLN A 204 -1.81 5.82 23.61
N PHE A 205 -3.06 6.08 23.23
CA PHE A 205 -3.55 5.81 21.88
C PHE A 205 -3.19 6.87 20.83
N LYS A 206 -2.46 7.93 21.19
CA LYS A 206 -2.15 9.05 20.28
C LYS A 206 -1.02 8.79 19.29
N ASP A 207 -0.14 7.81 19.54
CA ASP A 207 1.01 7.52 18.68
C ASP A 207 0.65 6.61 17.49
N MET A 208 -0.52 5.98 17.51
CA MET A 208 -0.95 5.02 16.48
C MET A 208 -1.61 5.73 15.30
N LYS A 209 -0.81 6.10 14.31
CA LYS A 209 -1.32 6.56 13.00
C LYS A 209 -1.71 5.36 12.14
N GLN A 210 -2.91 5.42 11.58
CA GLN A 210 -3.37 4.43 10.62
C GLN A 210 -2.83 4.78 9.23
N ASN A 211 -2.31 3.79 8.50
CA ASN A 211 -1.78 3.98 7.15
C ASN A 211 -2.66 3.29 6.12
N GLN A 212 -2.65 3.81 4.91
CA GLN A 212 -3.36 3.27 3.75
C GLN A 212 -2.40 3.21 2.55
N LEU A 213 -2.46 2.09 1.82
CA LEU A 213 -1.77 1.96 0.54
C LEU A 213 -2.66 2.53 -0.56
N VAL A 214 -2.12 3.43 -1.36
CA VAL A 214 -2.80 4.08 -2.48
C VAL A 214 -2.04 3.81 -3.77
N LEU A 215 -2.76 3.53 -4.84
CA LEU A 215 -2.23 3.45 -6.19
C LEU A 215 -2.28 4.85 -6.82
N GLU A 216 -1.13 5.40 -7.17
CA GLU A 216 -1.04 6.60 -8.00
C GLU A 216 -0.78 6.20 -9.45
N GLU A 217 -1.61 6.71 -10.35
CA GLU A 217 -1.32 6.69 -11.77
C GLU A 217 -0.40 7.88 -12.09
N GLU A 218 0.75 7.60 -12.70
CA GLU A 218 1.66 8.64 -13.19
C GLU A 218 0.98 9.34 -14.38
N ASN A 219 0.41 10.53 -14.14
CA ASN A 219 -0.01 11.45 -15.20
C ASN A 219 1.25 12.00 -15.88
N VAL A 220 1.79 11.27 -16.85
CA VAL A 220 2.80 11.82 -17.75
C VAL A 220 2.08 12.77 -18.68
N GLU A 221 2.13 14.07 -18.36
CA GLU A 221 1.91 15.13 -19.34
C GLU A 221 2.72 14.79 -20.59
N VAL A 222 1.98 14.55 -21.66
CA VAL A 222 2.54 14.44 -23.00
C VAL A 222 3.15 15.80 -23.29
N LEU A 223 4.46 15.96 -23.08
CA LEU A 223 5.23 17.00 -23.74
C LEU A 223 5.15 16.70 -25.24
N THR A 224 4.11 17.23 -25.87
CA THR A 224 4.01 17.35 -27.32
C THR A 224 5.17 18.22 -27.76
N VAL A 225 6.21 17.58 -28.28
CA VAL A 225 7.13 18.23 -29.20
C VAL A 225 6.30 18.55 -30.44
N GLY A 226 5.87 19.80 -30.54
CA GLY A 226 5.07 20.28 -31.65
C GLY A 226 4.56 21.68 -31.35
N GLU A 227 5.43 22.67 -31.57
CA GLU A 227 5.16 24.00 -32.15
C GLU A 227 6.29 24.93 -31.73
N LEU A 228 7.14 25.27 -32.68
CA LEU A 228 7.46 26.64 -33.05
C LEU A 228 8.33 26.58 -34.32
N ASP A 229 7.74 27.14 -35.37
CA ASP A 229 8.36 27.53 -36.63
C ASP A 229 9.67 28.32 -36.45
#